data_AF-A0A960QRM4-F1
#
_entry.id   AF-A0A960QRM4-F1
#
_cell.length_a   1.000
_cell.length_b   1.000
_cell.length_c   1.000
_cell.angle_alpha   90.00
_cell.angle_beta   90.00
_cell.angle_gamma   90.00
#
_symmetry.space_group_name_H-M   'P 1'
#
loop_
_entity.id
_entity.type
_entity.pdbx_description
1 polymer ?
#
loop_
_entity_poly.entity_id
_entity_poly.type
_entity_poly.pdbx_seq_one_letter_code
_entity_poly.pdbx_strand_id
1 'polypeptide(L)'
;MLRKSLILLFFPLILFAQSNENLDLFNKDDAAFLISGEFLYWTVQEGALDYAIRMKGPSWGPSHSYAQGDMERAEFDWDPGYRFSLGYYRAPNFWEADFQWTYIHVKGKDQQERPPAEEGRFMTGTWPEVFSNPIQKATSSIHLHYQMVDLMANRVFHIFDNPHLRLRLTGGLTGVWFHQGWKIRYFDAHENGTQVNNKWRYWGFGFKGGVAFDWFWGKDFYVTGRAITGLTSGHYHNHGKQETNVIVQVGDNPSIPIRDLRYKDYRVAFTSQFCLGPSYQKSFTNWRMELFLGYEMTIWTNLHEVYRSTLSAAPRSKETWINSSLISLQGLSARGTFNF
;
A
#
# COMPACT_ATOMS: atom_id res chain seq x y z
N MET A 1 40.23 26.30 9.21
CA MET A 1 40.48 25.16 10.12
C MET A 1 39.18 24.36 10.28
N LEU A 2 38.97 23.33 9.46
CA LEU A 2 37.84 22.39 9.62
C LEU A 2 38.40 21.06 10.10
N ARG A 3 38.05 20.66 11.33
CA ARG A 3 38.39 19.33 11.88
C ARG A 3 37.46 18.29 11.26
N LYS A 4 38.05 17.34 10.51
CA LYS A 4 37.44 16.07 10.14
C LYS A 4 37.35 15.19 11.39
N SER A 5 36.14 14.93 11.86
CA SER A 5 35.88 13.91 12.89
C SER A 5 35.59 12.58 12.19
N LEU A 6 36.59 11.70 12.18
CA LEU A 6 36.50 10.34 11.68
C LEU A 6 35.83 9.49 12.76
N ILE A 7 34.56 9.14 12.58
CA ILE A 7 33.85 8.21 13.46
C ILE A 7 34.29 6.79 13.06
N LEU A 8 35.26 6.25 13.80
CA LEU A 8 35.62 4.84 13.78
C LEU A 8 34.53 4.05 14.51
N LEU A 9 33.63 3.43 13.76
CA LEU A 9 32.71 2.43 14.27
C LEU A 9 33.53 1.18 14.65
N PHE A 10 33.78 1.03 15.95
CA PHE A 10 34.32 -0.19 16.54
C PHE A 10 33.27 -1.30 16.42
N PHE A 11 33.47 -2.22 15.47
CA PHE A 11 32.77 -3.50 15.47
C PHE A 11 33.42 -4.39 16.54
N PRO A 12 32.66 -4.91 17.52
CA PRO A 12 33.20 -5.89 18.45
C PRO A 12 33.54 -7.17 17.69
N LEU A 13 34.82 -7.51 17.69
CA LEU A 13 35.35 -8.75 17.12
C LEU A 13 34.96 -9.90 18.06
N ILE A 14 33.76 -10.45 17.89
CA ILE A 14 33.34 -11.64 18.63
C ILE A 14 33.98 -12.86 17.97
N LEU A 15 35.06 -13.36 18.57
CA LEU A 15 35.69 -14.63 18.22
C LEU A 15 34.75 -15.78 18.65
N PHE A 16 33.95 -16.28 17.72
CA PHE A 16 33.26 -17.56 17.89
C PHE A 16 34.20 -18.70 17.52
N ALA A 17 34.31 -19.68 18.43
CA ALA A 17 35.05 -20.92 18.21
C ALA A 17 34.44 -21.70 17.04
N GLN A 18 35.26 -21.98 16.02
CA GLN A 18 34.90 -22.80 14.86
C GLN A 18 34.69 -24.27 15.29
N SER A 19 33.43 -24.71 15.38
CA SER A 19 33.13 -26.13 15.30
C SER A 19 33.26 -26.57 13.84
N ASN A 20 34.21 -27.46 13.56
CA ASN A 20 34.42 -28.13 12.28
C ASN A 20 33.25 -29.05 11.92
N GLU A 21 32.11 -28.49 11.58
CA GLU A 21 31.14 -29.17 10.74
C GLU A 21 31.10 -28.44 9.41
N ASN A 22 31.43 -29.17 8.34
CA ASN A 22 31.13 -28.83 6.94
C ASN A 22 29.60 -28.79 6.74
N LEU A 23 28.91 -27.98 7.54
CA LEU A 23 27.56 -27.49 7.28
C LEU A 23 27.70 -26.36 6.25
N ASP A 24 28.21 -26.71 5.07
CA ASP A 24 27.96 -25.84 3.92
C ASP A 24 26.44 -25.84 3.78
N LEU A 25 25.81 -24.75 4.25
CA LEU A 25 24.36 -24.62 4.44
C LEU A 25 23.56 -24.71 3.13
N PHE A 26 24.28 -24.97 2.03
CA PHE A 26 23.87 -25.11 0.66
C PHE A 26 24.66 -26.29 0.13
N ASN A 27 24.01 -27.41 -0.17
CA ASN A 27 24.62 -28.41 -1.05
C ASN A 27 24.87 -27.70 -2.38
N LYS A 28 26.09 -27.19 -2.58
CA LYS A 28 26.46 -26.33 -3.72
C LYS A 28 26.27 -27.01 -5.07
N ASP A 29 26.01 -28.31 -5.06
CA ASP A 29 25.89 -29.13 -6.25
C ASP A 29 24.46 -29.63 -6.52
N ASP A 30 23.51 -29.48 -5.58
CA ASP A 30 22.16 -30.02 -5.73
C ASP A 30 21.13 -28.98 -6.18
N ALA A 31 20.27 -29.37 -7.10
CA ALA A 31 19.06 -28.61 -7.40
C ALA A 31 18.03 -28.85 -6.30
N ALA A 32 17.28 -27.80 -5.93
CA ALA A 32 16.31 -27.88 -4.86
C ALA A 32 15.04 -27.08 -5.17
N PHE A 33 13.90 -27.57 -4.70
CA PHE A 33 12.61 -26.90 -4.87
C PHE A 33 12.22 -26.17 -3.59
N LEU A 34 11.79 -24.92 -3.74
CA LEU A 34 11.36 -24.07 -2.64
C LEU A 34 9.86 -23.89 -2.67
N ILE A 35 9.22 -24.03 -1.52
CA ILE A 35 7.80 -23.70 -1.32
C ILE A 35 7.73 -22.76 -0.12
N SER A 36 7.05 -21.62 -0.28
CA SER A 36 6.82 -20.71 0.83
C SER A 36 5.37 -20.27 0.94
N GLY A 37 4.92 -20.12 2.18
CA GLY A 37 3.69 -19.45 2.54
C GLY A 37 4.00 -18.29 3.48
N GLU A 38 3.36 -17.14 3.25
CA GLU A 38 3.54 -15.94 4.05
C GLU A 38 2.18 -15.37 4.44
N PHE A 39 2.00 -15.13 5.73
CA PHE A 39 0.89 -14.38 6.29
C PHE A 39 1.28 -12.90 6.38
N LEU A 40 0.40 -12.03 5.90
CA LEU A 40 0.57 -10.58 5.90
C LEU A 40 -0.48 -9.98 6.82
N TYR A 41 -0.08 -9.06 7.69
CA TYR A 41 -1.02 -8.23 8.46
C TYR A 41 -0.67 -6.78 8.19
N TRP A 42 -1.37 -6.19 7.21
CA TRP A 42 -0.99 -4.91 6.60
C TRP A 42 -2.12 -3.90 6.70
N THR A 43 -1.75 -2.63 6.62
CA THR A 43 -2.64 -1.48 6.41
C THR A 43 -2.23 -0.72 5.15
N VAL A 44 -3.12 0.13 4.65
CA VAL A 44 -2.91 0.97 3.47
C VAL A 44 -2.95 2.43 3.89
N GLN A 45 -1.96 3.20 3.47
CA GLN A 45 -1.92 4.64 3.60
C GLN A 45 -2.05 5.29 2.23
N GLU A 46 -3.07 6.12 2.07
CA GLU A 46 -3.37 6.81 0.82
C GLU A 46 -3.75 8.27 1.12
N GLY A 47 -3.29 9.18 0.26
CA GLY A 47 -3.62 10.60 0.31
C GLY A 47 -4.94 10.91 -0.36
N ALA A 48 -5.39 12.17 -0.34
CA ALA A 48 -6.57 12.63 -1.09
C ALA A 48 -7.92 11.93 -0.77
N LEU A 49 -7.99 11.23 0.36
CA LEU A 49 -9.17 10.54 0.90
C LEU A 49 -9.96 11.38 1.93
N ASP A 50 -9.75 12.69 1.97
CA ASP A 50 -10.55 13.59 2.80
C ASP A 50 -12.00 13.64 2.31
N TYR A 51 -12.96 13.48 3.23
CA TYR A 51 -14.40 13.48 2.92
C TYR A 51 -15.17 14.57 3.68
N ALA A 52 -14.70 15.01 4.84
CA ALA A 52 -15.35 16.08 5.58
C ALA A 52 -14.32 17.00 6.24
N ILE A 53 -14.74 18.23 6.53
CA ILE A 53 -14.00 19.18 7.35
C ILE A 53 -14.88 19.49 8.56
N ARG A 54 -14.38 19.19 9.76
CA ARG A 54 -15.12 19.37 11.01
C ARG A 54 -14.50 20.51 11.81
N MET A 55 -15.28 21.56 12.05
CA MET A 55 -14.80 22.71 12.82
C MET A 55 -14.54 22.38 14.28
N LYS A 56 -13.39 22.86 14.79
CA LYS A 56 -13.04 22.79 16.21
C LYS A 56 -13.58 23.97 17.04
N GLY A 57 -13.57 25.17 16.46
CA GLY A 57 -14.04 26.40 17.09
C GLY A 57 -15.19 27.06 16.33
N PRO A 58 -15.81 28.10 16.90
CA PRO A 58 -16.88 28.86 16.24
C PRO A 58 -16.39 29.47 14.94
N SER A 59 -17.27 29.56 13.94
CA SER A 59 -17.01 30.28 12.69
C SER A 59 -16.74 31.77 12.96
N TRP A 60 -15.85 32.38 12.19
CA TRP A 60 -15.62 33.84 12.24
C TRP A 60 -16.91 34.60 11.92
N GLY A 61 -17.75 34.09 11.02
CA GLY A 61 -18.99 34.76 10.63
C GLY A 61 -20.21 33.84 10.64
N PRO A 62 -21.41 34.40 10.42
CA PRO A 62 -22.64 33.63 10.29
C PRO A 62 -22.66 32.74 9.03
N SER A 63 -21.73 32.96 8.09
CA SER A 63 -21.57 32.19 6.86
C SER A 63 -20.25 31.40 6.86
N HIS A 64 -20.24 30.31 6.07
CA HIS A 64 -19.03 29.54 5.78
C HIS A 64 -18.01 30.45 5.08
N SER A 65 -16.95 30.87 5.76
CA SER A 65 -15.97 31.74 5.12
C SER A 65 -14.71 31.01 4.65
N TYR A 66 -14.22 29.95 5.30
CA TYR A 66 -13.08 29.14 4.81
C TYR A 66 -13.08 27.73 5.42
N ALA A 67 -12.27 26.81 4.88
CA ALA A 67 -11.99 25.53 5.53
C ALA A 67 -11.35 25.76 6.90
N GLN A 68 -12.08 25.45 7.97
CA GLN A 68 -11.64 25.64 9.36
C GLN A 68 -11.89 24.33 10.13
N GLY A 69 -10.85 23.82 10.79
CA GLY A 69 -10.95 22.60 11.60
C GLY A 69 -10.15 21.42 11.04
N ASP A 70 -10.55 20.22 11.45
CA ASP A 70 -9.85 18.98 11.09
C ASP A 70 -10.41 18.41 9.79
N MET A 71 -9.50 17.94 8.93
CA MET A 71 -9.86 17.16 7.76
C MET A 71 -10.08 15.71 8.19
N GLU A 72 -11.32 15.25 8.05
CA GLU A 72 -11.70 13.86 8.27
C GLU A 72 -11.39 13.07 7.01
N ARG A 73 -10.61 12.00 7.15
CA ARG A 73 -10.07 11.19 6.04
C ARG A 73 -10.56 9.76 6.14
N ALA A 74 -10.79 9.13 5.00
CA ALA A 74 -10.96 7.69 4.98
C ALA A 74 -9.62 7.03 5.33
N GLU A 75 -9.63 6.21 6.38
CA GLU A 75 -8.48 5.41 6.80
C GLU A 75 -8.79 3.94 6.55
N PHE A 76 -7.75 3.17 6.23
CA PHE A 76 -7.84 1.73 6.10
C PHE A 76 -7.49 1.07 7.43
N ASP A 77 -8.27 0.05 7.80
CA ASP A 77 -7.98 -0.81 8.93
C ASP A 77 -6.76 -1.69 8.64
N TRP A 78 -6.31 -2.40 9.67
CA TRP A 78 -5.34 -3.48 9.48
C TRP A 78 -6.09 -4.75 9.08
N ASP A 79 -5.72 -5.34 7.95
CA ASP A 79 -6.37 -6.53 7.43
C ASP A 79 -5.34 -7.63 7.10
N PRO A 80 -5.74 -8.90 7.22
CA PRO A 80 -4.91 -10.02 6.83
C PRO A 80 -4.81 -10.15 5.30
N GLY A 81 -3.66 -10.61 4.84
CA GLY A 81 -3.37 -11.00 3.47
C GLY A 81 -2.49 -12.24 3.43
N TYR A 82 -2.23 -12.73 2.23
CA TYR A 82 -1.41 -13.92 2.04
C TYR A 82 -0.56 -13.81 0.80
N ARG A 83 0.60 -14.47 0.88
CA ARG A 83 1.53 -14.61 -0.23
C ARG A 83 2.02 -16.04 -0.30
N PHE A 84 2.08 -16.55 -1.52
CA PHE A 84 2.55 -17.88 -1.83
C PHE A 84 3.70 -17.78 -2.81
N SER A 85 4.74 -18.59 -2.63
CA SER A 85 5.82 -18.69 -3.60
C SER A 85 6.27 -20.12 -3.87
N LEU A 86 6.68 -20.34 -5.12
CA LEU A 86 7.34 -21.54 -5.60
C LEU A 86 8.68 -21.13 -6.20
N GLY A 87 9.74 -21.81 -5.81
CA GLY A 87 11.09 -21.54 -6.29
C GLY A 87 11.80 -22.79 -6.76
N TYR A 88 12.78 -22.59 -7.62
CA TYR A 88 13.73 -23.60 -8.05
C TYR A 88 15.14 -23.03 -7.95
N TYR A 89 15.98 -23.64 -7.13
CA TYR A 89 17.37 -23.27 -6.92
C TYR A 89 18.29 -24.25 -7.65
N ARG A 90 19.19 -23.73 -8.48
CA ARG A 90 20.19 -24.51 -9.22
C ARG A 90 21.58 -24.19 -8.68
N ALA A 91 22.08 -25.05 -7.81
CA ALA A 91 23.26 -24.79 -7.01
C ALA A 91 24.59 -24.60 -7.77
N PRO A 92 24.93 -25.34 -8.85
CA PRO A 92 26.22 -25.14 -9.51
C PRO A 92 26.39 -23.73 -10.09
N ASN A 93 25.27 -23.09 -10.42
CA ASN A 93 25.26 -21.77 -11.03
C ASN A 93 24.62 -20.71 -10.14
N PHE A 94 24.33 -20.98 -8.85
CA PHE A 94 23.79 -19.98 -7.90
C PHE A 94 22.60 -19.16 -8.44
N TRP A 95 21.79 -19.77 -9.30
CA TRP A 95 20.59 -19.15 -9.86
C TRP A 95 19.36 -19.73 -9.18
N GLU A 96 18.43 -18.86 -8.83
CA GLU A 96 17.12 -19.20 -8.31
C GLU A 96 16.09 -18.61 -9.27
N ALA A 97 15.06 -19.38 -9.60
CA ALA A 97 13.87 -18.85 -10.27
C ALA A 97 12.71 -18.96 -9.29
N ASP A 98 11.94 -17.89 -9.10
CA ASP A 98 10.78 -17.88 -8.22
C ASP A 98 9.53 -17.32 -8.92
N PHE A 99 8.41 -17.94 -8.57
CA PHE A 99 7.06 -17.46 -8.84
C PHE A 99 6.44 -17.07 -7.51
N GLN A 100 5.87 -15.87 -7.44
CA GLN A 100 5.24 -15.36 -6.23
C GLN A 100 3.86 -14.81 -6.57
N TRP A 101 2.85 -15.16 -5.78
CA TRP A 101 1.51 -14.55 -5.83
C TRP A 101 1.18 -13.92 -4.49
N THR A 102 0.74 -12.66 -4.50
CA THR A 102 0.31 -11.91 -3.31
C THR A 102 -1.14 -11.47 -3.49
N TYR A 103 -1.94 -11.62 -2.44
CA TYR A 103 -3.31 -11.14 -2.39
C TYR A 103 -3.57 -10.46 -1.04
N ILE A 104 -4.17 -9.27 -1.10
CA ILE A 104 -4.60 -8.51 0.09
C ILE A 104 -5.95 -7.84 -0.21
N HIS A 105 -6.84 -7.84 0.76
CA HIS A 105 -8.09 -7.09 0.72
C HIS A 105 -8.21 -6.28 2.01
N VAL A 106 -8.02 -4.97 1.90
CA VAL A 106 -8.08 -4.04 3.04
C VAL A 106 -9.35 -3.22 2.97
N LYS A 107 -10.00 -2.98 4.10
CA LYS A 107 -11.22 -2.19 4.22
C LYS A 107 -11.02 -1.07 5.23
N GLY A 108 -11.92 -0.10 5.19
CA GLY A 108 -11.96 1.00 6.15
C GLY A 108 -13.36 1.58 6.22
N LYS A 109 -13.78 1.96 7.43
CA LYS A 109 -15.05 2.63 7.67
C LYS A 109 -14.88 3.71 8.72
N ASP A 110 -15.44 4.88 8.45
CA ASP A 110 -15.45 5.98 9.39
C ASP A 110 -16.81 6.71 9.34
N GLN A 111 -17.18 7.32 10.46
CA GLN A 111 -18.38 8.13 10.60
C GLN A 111 -18.08 9.32 11.49
N GLN A 112 -18.47 10.50 11.02
CA GLN A 112 -18.39 11.73 11.78
C GLN A 112 -19.76 12.40 11.86
N GLU A 113 -20.03 12.96 13.02
CA GLU A 113 -21.24 13.72 13.31
C GLU A 113 -20.88 15.18 13.52
N ARG A 114 -21.83 16.05 13.18
CA ARG A 114 -21.68 17.48 13.33
C ARG A 114 -21.51 17.84 14.81
N PRO A 115 -20.57 18.72 15.17
CA PRO A 115 -20.51 19.30 16.50
C PRO A 115 -21.81 20.06 16.86
N PRO A 116 -22.14 20.22 18.15
CA PRO A 116 -23.31 20.98 18.60
C PRO A 116 -23.44 22.34 17.91
N ALA A 117 -24.62 22.60 17.34
CA ALA A 117 -24.89 23.80 16.55
C ALA A 117 -24.83 25.11 17.38
N GLU A 118 -25.12 25.02 18.68
CA GLU A 118 -25.13 26.14 19.63
C GLU A 118 -23.78 26.85 19.75
N GLU A 119 -22.69 26.19 19.37
CA GLU A 119 -21.34 26.74 19.41
C GLU A 119 -20.90 27.40 18.09
N GLY A 120 -21.83 27.60 17.14
CA GLY A 120 -21.49 28.17 15.83
C GLY A 120 -20.52 27.30 15.02
N ARG A 121 -20.49 26.00 15.31
CA ARG A 121 -19.65 24.99 14.64
C ARG A 121 -20.43 24.29 13.54
N PHE A 122 -19.75 23.98 12.45
CA PHE A 122 -20.32 23.23 11.34
C PHE A 122 -19.38 22.13 10.83
N MET A 123 -19.94 21.25 10.01
CA MET A 123 -19.21 20.25 9.26
C MET A 123 -19.55 20.45 7.78
N THR A 124 -18.54 20.43 6.92
CA THR A 124 -18.69 20.63 5.48
C THR A 124 -18.07 19.47 4.72
N GLY A 125 -18.73 18.99 3.67
CA GLY A 125 -18.20 17.94 2.82
C GLY A 125 -17.05 18.45 1.95
N THR A 126 -16.03 17.64 1.72
CA THR A 126 -14.94 17.98 0.78
C THR A 126 -15.35 17.73 -0.67
N TRP A 127 -16.46 17.02 -0.87
CA TRP A 127 -17.14 16.85 -2.14
C TRP A 127 -18.33 17.80 -2.22
N PRO A 128 -18.72 18.25 -3.42
CA PRO A 128 -19.91 19.07 -3.59
C PRO A 128 -21.12 18.47 -2.91
N GLU A 129 -21.79 19.29 -2.11
CA GLU A 129 -23.02 18.94 -1.44
C GLU A 129 -24.20 19.68 -2.08
N VAL A 130 -25.37 19.05 -2.04
CA VAL A 130 -26.58 19.53 -2.72
C VAL A 130 -27.70 19.67 -1.69
N PHE A 131 -27.34 20.20 -0.51
CA PHE A 131 -28.26 20.42 0.61
C PHE A 131 -28.56 21.90 0.78
N SER A 132 -29.77 22.20 1.26
CA SER A 132 -30.12 23.54 1.77
C SER A 132 -29.71 23.73 3.24
N ASN A 133 -29.52 22.63 3.97
CA ASN A 133 -29.11 22.62 5.37
C ASN A 133 -27.66 22.13 5.51
N PRO A 134 -26.93 22.53 6.58
CA PRO A 134 -25.61 21.99 6.84
C PRO A 134 -25.64 20.48 7.11
N ILE A 135 -24.55 19.78 6.74
CA ILE A 135 -24.40 18.35 7.00
C ILE A 135 -24.45 18.08 8.51
N GLN A 136 -25.25 17.09 8.89
CA GLN A 136 -25.33 16.57 10.25
C GLN A 136 -24.47 15.33 10.45
N LYS A 137 -24.35 14.49 9.41
CA LYS A 137 -23.60 13.25 9.47
C LYS A 137 -22.90 12.95 8.15
N ALA A 138 -21.66 12.52 8.24
CA ALA A 138 -20.87 12.07 7.11
C ALA A 138 -20.34 10.65 7.40
N THR A 139 -20.45 9.74 6.44
CA THR A 139 -19.92 8.38 6.54
C THR A 139 -19.01 8.10 5.36
N SER A 140 -17.90 7.42 5.61
CA SER A 140 -16.93 7.00 4.62
C SER A 140 -16.72 5.49 4.70
N SER A 141 -16.71 4.81 3.56
CA SER A 141 -16.37 3.40 3.46
C SER A 141 -15.45 3.18 2.27
N ILE A 142 -14.28 2.62 2.52
CA ILE A 142 -13.26 2.37 1.53
C ILE A 142 -12.83 0.91 1.55
N HIS A 143 -12.45 0.37 0.41
CA HIS A 143 -11.84 -0.95 0.30
C HIS A 143 -10.88 -0.99 -0.89
N LEU A 144 -9.82 -1.79 -0.76
CA LEU A 144 -8.80 -2.02 -1.77
C LEU A 144 -8.56 -3.52 -1.92
N HIS A 145 -8.71 -4.03 -3.14
CA HIS A 145 -8.20 -5.33 -3.54
C HIS A 145 -6.86 -5.14 -4.24
N TYR A 146 -5.82 -5.78 -3.71
CA TYR A 146 -4.47 -5.77 -4.25
C TYR A 146 -4.07 -7.21 -4.59
N GLN A 147 -3.73 -7.43 -5.86
CA GLN A 147 -3.18 -8.70 -6.33
C GLN A 147 -1.91 -8.45 -7.12
N MET A 148 -0.91 -9.30 -6.90
CA MET A 148 0.37 -9.20 -7.59
C MET A 148 0.91 -10.58 -7.89
N VAL A 149 1.47 -10.74 -9.08
CA VAL A 149 2.19 -11.93 -9.53
C VAL A 149 3.59 -11.50 -9.94
N ASP A 150 4.61 -12.14 -9.39
CA ASP A 150 6.01 -11.91 -9.75
C ASP A 150 6.62 -13.20 -10.30
N LEU A 151 7.44 -13.06 -11.33
CA LEU A 151 8.34 -14.09 -11.85
C LEU A 151 9.76 -13.53 -11.80
N MET A 152 10.57 -14.02 -10.87
CA MET A 152 11.88 -13.44 -10.60
C MET A 152 12.99 -14.47 -10.80
N ALA A 153 14.16 -13.97 -11.18
CA ALA A 153 15.41 -14.69 -11.19
C ALA A 153 16.34 -14.03 -10.18
N ASN A 154 16.92 -14.83 -9.28
CA ASN A 154 17.89 -14.37 -8.30
C ASN A 154 19.26 -14.97 -8.60
N ARG A 155 20.29 -14.14 -8.52
CA ARG A 155 21.68 -14.57 -8.53
C ARG A 155 22.26 -14.39 -7.14
N VAL A 156 22.76 -15.48 -6.54
CA VAL A 156 23.38 -15.46 -5.22
C VAL A 156 24.87 -15.12 -5.35
N PHE A 157 25.35 -14.23 -4.47
CA PHE A 157 26.74 -13.81 -4.36
C PHE A 157 27.25 -13.96 -2.93
N HIS A 158 28.49 -14.45 -2.82
CA HIS A 158 29.27 -14.46 -1.59
C HIS A 158 30.31 -13.34 -1.70
N ILE A 159 30.04 -12.18 -1.08
CA ILE A 159 30.95 -11.04 -1.17
C ILE A 159 32.07 -11.22 -0.13
N PHE A 160 33.31 -11.00 -0.54
CA PHE A 160 34.51 -11.04 0.32
C PHE A 160 34.78 -12.39 0.98
N ASP A 161 34.34 -13.49 0.36
CA ASP A 161 34.41 -14.84 0.92
C ASP A 161 33.83 -14.95 2.35
N ASN A 162 32.94 -14.02 2.72
CA ASN A 162 32.33 -14.02 4.04
C ASN A 162 31.15 -15.01 4.05
N PRO A 163 31.27 -16.16 4.76
CA PRO A 163 30.19 -17.14 4.81
C PRO A 163 28.96 -16.63 5.56
N HIS A 164 29.09 -15.54 6.34
CA HIS A 164 28.03 -15.00 7.16
C HIS A 164 27.14 -13.98 6.44
N LEU A 165 27.49 -13.55 5.23
CA LEU A 165 26.68 -12.59 4.47
C LEU A 165 26.37 -13.15 3.08
N ARG A 166 25.09 -13.42 2.84
CA ARG A 166 24.56 -13.79 1.53
C ARG A 166 23.92 -12.58 0.89
N LEU A 167 24.37 -12.20 -0.30
CA LEU A 167 23.68 -11.20 -1.12
C LEU A 167 22.98 -11.92 -2.28
N ARG A 168 21.76 -11.50 -2.62
CA ARG A 168 21.05 -11.88 -3.83
C ARG A 168 20.79 -10.63 -4.66
N LEU A 169 21.16 -10.69 -5.94
CA LEU A 169 20.66 -9.74 -6.93
C LEU A 169 19.42 -10.36 -7.56
N THR A 170 18.33 -9.62 -7.56
CA THR A 170 17.00 -10.10 -7.96
C THR A 170 16.50 -9.28 -9.15
N GLY A 171 15.94 -9.94 -10.16
CA GLY A 171 15.36 -9.27 -11.31
C GLY A 171 14.29 -10.11 -11.99
N GLY A 172 13.26 -9.51 -12.57
CA GLY A 172 12.16 -10.27 -13.13
C GLY A 172 11.01 -9.46 -13.69
N LEU A 173 9.89 -10.17 -13.88
CA LEU A 173 8.64 -9.66 -14.42
C LEU A 173 7.59 -9.57 -13.30
N THR A 174 6.71 -8.58 -13.41
CA THR A 174 5.62 -8.38 -12.44
C THR A 174 4.32 -8.05 -13.15
N GLY A 175 3.22 -8.61 -12.66
CA GLY A 175 1.85 -8.25 -13.02
C GLY A 175 1.11 -7.81 -11.76
N VAL A 176 0.35 -6.72 -11.86
CA VAL A 176 -0.37 -6.16 -10.73
C VAL A 176 -1.80 -5.79 -11.09
N TRP A 177 -2.72 -5.99 -10.16
CA TRP A 177 -4.12 -5.61 -10.26
C TRP A 177 -4.55 -4.90 -8.98
N PHE A 178 -5.03 -3.68 -9.14
CA PHE A 178 -5.66 -2.89 -8.09
C PHE A 178 -7.13 -2.68 -8.42
N HIS A 179 -7.99 -2.85 -7.42
CA HIS A 179 -9.36 -2.38 -7.47
C HIS A 179 -9.71 -1.69 -6.16
N GLN A 180 -9.96 -0.38 -6.23
CA GLN A 180 -10.42 0.40 -5.10
C GLN A 180 -11.86 0.86 -5.30
N GLY A 181 -12.62 0.86 -4.21
CA GLY A 181 -13.91 1.51 -4.13
C GLY A 181 -14.00 2.36 -2.87
N TRP A 182 -14.37 3.63 -3.04
CA TRP A 182 -14.59 4.58 -1.97
C TRP A 182 -16.00 5.16 -2.07
N LYS A 183 -16.80 4.94 -1.03
CA LYS A 183 -18.16 5.45 -0.91
C LYS A 183 -18.24 6.43 0.25
N ILE A 184 -18.81 7.60 -0.02
CA ILE A 184 -19.09 8.63 0.96
C ILE A 184 -20.59 8.88 0.96
N ARG A 185 -21.18 9.10 2.13
CA ARG A 185 -22.56 9.55 2.26
C ARG A 185 -22.63 10.72 3.23
N TYR A 186 -23.32 11.76 2.82
CA TYR A 186 -23.64 12.92 3.64
C TYR A 186 -25.13 12.92 3.93
N PHE A 187 -25.50 13.33 5.14
CA PHE A 187 -26.87 13.45 5.59
C PHE A 187 -27.10 14.83 6.21
N ASP A 188 -28.20 15.47 5.87
CA ASP A 188 -28.66 16.71 6.50
C ASP A 188 -29.59 16.44 7.69
N ALA A 189 -30.18 17.50 8.27
CA ALA A 189 -31.09 17.40 9.42
C ALA A 189 -32.44 16.72 9.12
N HIS A 190 -32.80 16.58 7.85
CA HIS A 190 -34.03 15.93 7.39
C HIS A 190 -33.75 14.54 6.81
N GLU A 191 -32.57 13.98 7.08
CA GLU A 191 -32.09 12.70 6.54
C GLU A 191 -32.03 12.66 5.00
N ASN A 192 -31.96 13.83 4.35
CA ASN A 192 -31.65 13.89 2.93
C ASN A 192 -30.21 13.44 2.70
N GLY A 193 -30.00 12.61 1.68
CA GLY A 193 -28.76 11.91 1.43
C GLY A 193 -28.12 12.29 0.10
N THR A 194 -26.85 12.69 0.15
CA THR A 194 -25.97 12.76 -1.03
C THR A 194 -24.93 11.64 -0.91
N GLN A 195 -24.83 10.79 -1.93
CA GLN A 195 -23.86 9.69 -2.00
C GLN A 195 -22.82 9.97 -3.09
N VAL A 196 -21.54 9.88 -2.74
CA VAL A 196 -20.42 9.89 -3.68
C VAL A 196 -19.82 8.49 -3.72
N ASN A 197 -19.49 8.02 -4.92
CA ASN A 197 -18.88 6.74 -5.17
C ASN A 197 -17.72 6.93 -6.15
N ASN A 198 -16.49 6.80 -5.67
CA ASN A 198 -15.29 6.84 -6.49
C ASN A 198 -14.72 5.42 -6.57
N LYS A 199 -14.60 4.89 -7.78
CA LYS A 199 -14.00 3.59 -8.03
C LYS A 199 -12.87 3.75 -9.00
N TRP A 200 -11.73 3.15 -8.71
CA TRP A 200 -10.66 3.04 -9.69
C TRP A 200 -10.11 1.62 -9.78
N ARG A 201 -9.53 1.35 -10.95
CA ARG A 201 -8.93 0.07 -11.32
C ARG A 201 -7.64 0.33 -12.07
N TYR A 202 -6.61 -0.41 -11.71
CA TYR A 202 -5.37 -0.46 -12.47
C TYR A 202 -5.01 -1.92 -12.70
N TRP A 203 -4.61 -2.26 -13.91
CA TRP A 203 -3.86 -3.48 -14.14
C TRP A 203 -2.67 -3.16 -15.03
N GLY A 204 -1.53 -3.75 -14.72
CA GLY A 204 -0.29 -3.45 -15.44
C GLY A 204 0.70 -4.58 -15.35
N PHE A 205 1.67 -4.52 -16.25
CA PHE A 205 2.77 -5.47 -16.33
C PHE A 205 4.07 -4.70 -16.47
N GLY A 206 5.16 -5.25 -15.97
CA GLY A 206 6.48 -4.68 -16.19
C GLY A 206 7.60 -5.44 -15.52
N PHE A 207 8.63 -4.70 -15.12
CA PHE A 207 9.89 -5.28 -14.64
C PHE A 207 10.17 -4.88 -13.20
N LYS A 208 10.82 -5.78 -12.47
CA LYS A 208 11.33 -5.54 -11.12
C LYS A 208 12.80 -5.87 -11.03
N GLY A 209 13.50 -5.17 -10.14
CA GLY A 209 14.91 -5.38 -9.84
C GLY A 209 15.21 -4.95 -8.42
N GLY A 210 16.13 -5.64 -7.76
CA GLY A 210 16.45 -5.36 -6.38
C GLY A 210 17.59 -6.18 -5.82
N VAL A 211 17.77 -6.03 -4.51
CA VAL A 211 18.74 -6.78 -3.73
C VAL A 211 18.06 -7.39 -2.52
N ALA A 212 18.50 -8.58 -2.12
CA ALA A 212 18.16 -9.16 -0.83
C ALA A 212 19.45 -9.60 -0.14
N PHE A 213 19.46 -9.57 1.18
CA PHE A 213 20.58 -10.07 1.95
C PHE A 213 20.12 -10.93 3.12
N ASP A 214 20.95 -11.88 3.50
CA ASP A 214 20.83 -12.61 4.76
C ASP A 214 22.15 -12.51 5.50
N TRP A 215 22.10 -11.96 6.71
CA TRP A 215 23.26 -11.79 7.56
C TRP A 215 23.16 -12.72 8.78
N PHE A 216 24.00 -13.74 8.80
CA PHE A 216 24.09 -14.71 9.89
C PHE A 216 24.65 -14.08 11.16
N TRP A 217 23.96 -14.27 12.28
CA TRP A 217 24.37 -13.80 13.61
C TRP A 217 24.78 -14.95 14.55
N GLY A 218 24.38 -16.19 14.27
CA GLY A 218 24.71 -17.36 15.09
C GLY A 218 23.50 -18.26 15.37
N LYS A 219 23.74 -19.54 15.69
CA LYS A 219 22.69 -20.53 16.04
C LYS A 219 21.50 -20.52 15.07
N ASP A 220 21.79 -20.54 13.78
CA ASP A 220 20.77 -20.54 12.72
C ASP A 220 19.91 -19.26 12.62
N PHE A 221 20.26 -18.19 13.34
CA PHE A 221 19.60 -16.90 13.23
C PHE A 221 20.30 -15.99 12.23
N TYR A 222 19.47 -15.32 11.44
CA TYR A 222 19.86 -14.38 10.41
C TYR A 222 19.04 -13.09 10.54
N VAL A 223 19.61 -11.98 10.09
CA VAL A 223 18.84 -10.79 9.71
C VAL A 223 18.66 -10.83 8.21
N THR A 224 17.40 -10.92 7.77
CA THR A 224 17.03 -10.97 6.36
C THR A 224 16.44 -9.63 5.96
N GLY A 225 16.93 -9.08 4.85
CA GLY A 225 16.43 -7.85 4.26
C GLY A 225 16.23 -7.95 2.76
N ARG A 226 15.28 -7.19 2.22
CA ARG A 226 14.97 -7.11 0.79
C ARG A 226 14.60 -5.69 0.41
N ALA A 227 15.17 -5.20 -0.68
CA ALA A 227 14.84 -3.92 -1.30
C ALA A 227 14.64 -4.16 -2.80
N ILE A 228 13.39 -4.09 -3.26
CA ILE A 228 13.01 -4.30 -4.66
C ILE A 228 12.36 -3.01 -5.18
N THR A 229 12.66 -2.66 -6.41
CA THR A 229 12.00 -1.58 -7.15
C THR A 229 11.47 -2.12 -8.46
N GLY A 230 10.47 -1.46 -9.03
CA GLY A 230 9.90 -1.88 -10.30
C GLY A 230 9.17 -0.76 -11.03
N LEU A 231 8.96 -1.00 -12.31
CA LEU A 231 8.18 -0.15 -13.20
C LEU A 231 7.14 -1.03 -13.88
N THR A 232 5.86 -0.64 -13.80
CA THR A 232 4.76 -1.30 -14.49
C THR A 232 4.09 -0.32 -15.44
N SER A 233 3.68 -0.81 -16.60
CA SER A 233 2.88 -0.04 -17.57
C SER A 233 1.53 -0.74 -17.75
N GLY A 234 0.44 0.01 -17.74
CA GLY A 234 -0.87 -0.61 -17.64
C GLY A 234 -2.04 0.33 -17.83
N HIS A 235 -3.23 -0.25 -17.90
CA HIS A 235 -4.47 0.49 -18.11
C HIS A 235 -5.08 0.91 -16.77
N TYR A 236 -5.34 2.22 -16.65
CA TYR A 236 -6.00 2.85 -15.53
C TYR A 236 -7.42 3.27 -15.90
N HIS A 237 -8.36 3.04 -14.99
CA HIS A 237 -9.73 3.52 -15.13
C HIS A 237 -10.23 4.09 -13.81
N ASN A 238 -10.75 5.31 -13.83
CA ASN A 238 -11.44 5.93 -12.71
C ASN A 238 -12.90 6.24 -13.08
N HIS A 239 -13.81 5.98 -12.15
CA HIS A 239 -15.23 6.26 -12.26
C HIS A 239 -15.72 6.92 -10.97
N GLY A 240 -16.04 8.22 -11.07
CA GLY A 240 -16.64 8.99 -9.99
C GLY A 240 -18.12 9.23 -10.28
N LYS A 241 -19.00 8.75 -9.39
CA LYS A 241 -20.44 8.94 -9.48
C LYS A 241 -20.97 9.67 -8.23
N GLN A 242 -21.87 10.62 -8.41
CA GLN A 242 -22.55 11.31 -7.32
C GLN A 242 -24.06 11.32 -7.56
N GLU A 243 -24.81 10.93 -6.52
CA GLU A 243 -26.26 10.82 -6.52
C GLU A 243 -26.81 11.58 -5.30
N THR A 244 -27.98 12.21 -5.45
CA THR A 244 -28.71 12.85 -4.34
C THR A 244 -30.18 12.49 -4.44
N ASN A 245 -30.87 12.44 -3.30
CA ASN A 245 -32.32 12.40 -3.26
C ASN A 245 -32.97 13.79 -3.10
N VAL A 246 -32.16 14.85 -3.01
CA VAL A 246 -32.63 16.23 -2.85
C VAL A 246 -33.02 16.84 -4.20
N ILE A 247 -34.17 17.50 -4.24
CA ILE A 247 -34.62 18.34 -5.35
C ILE A 247 -34.26 19.78 -4.99
N VAL A 248 -33.32 20.40 -5.70
CA VAL A 248 -32.87 21.78 -5.41
C VAL A 248 -33.72 22.79 -6.16
N GLN A 249 -34.07 22.47 -7.41
CA GLN A 249 -34.86 23.30 -8.30
C GLN A 249 -36.07 22.52 -8.82
N VAL A 250 -37.15 23.26 -9.09
CA VAL A 250 -38.35 22.68 -9.70
C VAL A 250 -37.97 22.08 -11.05
N GLY A 251 -38.17 20.77 -11.20
CA GLY A 251 -37.79 20.02 -12.40
C GLY A 251 -36.53 19.17 -12.27
N ASP A 252 -35.79 19.26 -11.16
CA ASP A 252 -34.69 18.33 -10.88
C ASP A 252 -35.20 16.88 -10.80
N ASN A 253 -34.47 15.96 -11.41
CA ASN A 253 -34.79 14.53 -11.38
C ASN A 253 -33.74 13.77 -10.56
N PRO A 254 -34.06 13.32 -9.33
CA PRO A 254 -33.11 12.64 -8.45
C PRO A 254 -32.68 11.26 -8.97
N SER A 255 -33.32 10.71 -10.01
CA SER A 255 -32.87 9.48 -10.67
C SER A 255 -31.63 9.68 -11.55
N ILE A 256 -31.31 10.92 -11.93
CA ILE A 256 -30.14 11.25 -12.75
C ILE A 256 -28.99 11.63 -11.81
N PRO A 257 -27.81 11.01 -11.92
CA PRO A 257 -26.67 11.38 -11.10
C PRO A 257 -26.23 12.80 -11.40
N ILE A 258 -25.98 13.59 -10.35
CA ILE A 258 -25.41 14.94 -10.45
C ILE A 258 -24.04 14.90 -11.15
N ARG A 259 -23.31 13.79 -10.95
CA ARG A 259 -22.00 13.54 -11.56
C ARG A 259 -21.87 12.08 -11.98
N ASP A 260 -21.44 11.86 -13.22
CA ASP A 260 -20.93 10.59 -13.71
C ASP A 260 -19.67 10.88 -14.54
N LEU A 261 -18.51 10.91 -13.88
CA LEU A 261 -17.22 11.18 -14.49
C LEU A 261 -16.49 9.87 -14.73
N ARG A 262 -16.01 9.67 -15.96
CA ARG A 262 -15.19 8.52 -16.34
C ARG A 262 -13.88 8.99 -16.93
N TYR A 263 -12.79 8.44 -16.42
CA TYR A 263 -11.46 8.69 -16.91
C TYR A 263 -10.76 7.36 -17.22
N LYS A 264 -10.03 7.33 -18.32
CA LYS A 264 -9.28 6.16 -18.80
C LYS A 264 -7.94 6.64 -19.30
N ASP A 265 -6.89 5.93 -18.93
CA ASP A 265 -5.52 6.31 -19.25
C ASP A 265 -4.60 5.10 -19.26
N TYR A 266 -3.43 5.25 -19.87
CA TYR A 266 -2.37 4.26 -19.84
C TYR A 266 -1.18 4.81 -19.06
N ARG A 267 -0.81 4.16 -17.96
CA ARG A 267 0.09 4.73 -16.95
C ARG A 267 1.28 3.85 -16.67
N VAL A 268 2.42 4.51 -16.55
CA VAL A 268 3.62 3.96 -15.93
C VAL A 268 3.54 4.22 -14.43
N ALA A 269 3.53 3.16 -13.63
CA ALA A 269 3.58 3.23 -12.18
C ALA A 269 4.94 2.70 -11.70
N PHE A 270 5.49 3.38 -10.69
CA PHE A 270 6.71 2.93 -10.02
C PHE A 270 6.33 2.28 -8.69
N THR A 271 7.04 1.21 -8.35
CA THR A 271 6.91 0.52 -7.06
C THR A 271 8.26 0.36 -6.36
N SER A 272 8.26 0.47 -5.04
CA SER A 272 9.40 0.16 -4.20
C SER A 272 8.95 -0.61 -2.97
N GLN A 273 9.59 -1.75 -2.70
CA GLN A 273 9.26 -2.70 -1.66
C GLN A 273 10.49 -2.92 -0.77
N PHE A 274 10.32 -2.71 0.52
CA PHE A 274 11.34 -2.92 1.55
C PHE A 274 10.82 -3.92 2.57
N CYS A 275 11.63 -4.89 2.95
CA CYS A 275 11.32 -5.87 3.97
C CYS A 275 12.56 -6.09 4.84
N LEU A 276 12.40 -6.12 6.16
CA LEU A 276 13.50 -6.37 7.09
C LEU A 276 12.98 -7.13 8.31
N GLY A 277 13.72 -8.14 8.75
CA GLY A 277 13.38 -8.87 9.96
C GLY A 277 14.31 -10.04 10.26
N PRO A 278 14.23 -10.63 11.47
CA PRO A 278 14.92 -11.86 11.79
C PRO A 278 14.38 -13.04 10.98
N SER A 279 15.27 -13.99 10.65
CA SER A 279 14.90 -15.33 10.23
C SER A 279 15.67 -16.40 10.98
N TYR A 280 15.02 -17.55 11.17
CA TYR A 280 15.59 -18.77 11.72
C TYR A 280 15.64 -19.82 10.61
N GLN A 281 16.83 -20.30 10.25
CA GLN A 281 17.05 -21.17 9.09
C GLN A 281 17.77 -22.45 9.51
N LYS A 282 17.06 -23.58 9.50
CA LYS A 282 17.62 -24.86 9.93
C LYS A 282 17.68 -25.86 8.78
N SER A 283 18.86 -26.44 8.58
CA SER A 283 19.08 -27.51 7.62
C SER A 283 18.97 -28.87 8.30
N PHE A 284 18.27 -29.80 7.65
CA PHE A 284 18.22 -31.22 7.97
C PHE A 284 18.85 -32.01 6.83
N THR A 285 19.02 -33.33 6.99
CA THR A 285 19.71 -34.18 6.02
C THR A 285 19.13 -34.11 4.60
N ASN A 286 17.80 -33.99 4.46
CA ASN A 286 17.11 -34.06 3.16
C ASN A 286 16.27 -32.82 2.84
N TRP A 287 16.17 -31.87 3.77
CA TRP A 287 15.32 -30.70 3.61
C TRP A 287 15.79 -29.57 4.52
N ARG A 288 15.35 -28.36 4.24
CA ARG A 288 15.63 -27.18 5.04
C ARG A 288 14.37 -26.39 5.30
N MET A 289 14.30 -25.77 6.47
CA MET A 289 13.27 -24.80 6.81
C MET A 289 13.83 -23.42 7.04
N GLU A 290 13.02 -22.42 6.74
CA GLU A 290 13.20 -21.04 7.17
C GLU A 290 11.89 -20.52 7.75
N LEU A 291 11.99 -19.86 8.90
CA LEU A 291 10.93 -19.07 9.51
C LEU A 291 11.39 -17.62 9.56
N PHE A 292 10.63 -16.72 8.97
CA PHE A 292 10.93 -15.29 8.91
C PHE A 292 9.79 -14.50 9.56
N LEU A 293 10.15 -13.48 10.33
CA LEU A 293 9.24 -12.49 10.89
C LEU A 293 9.82 -11.12 10.59
N GLY A 294 9.04 -10.21 10.01
CA GLY A 294 9.56 -8.90 9.66
C GLY A 294 8.50 -7.85 9.42
N TYR A 295 8.98 -6.62 9.19
CA TYR A 295 8.16 -5.50 8.74
C TYR A 295 8.39 -5.29 7.25
N GLU A 296 7.30 -5.15 6.50
CA GLU A 296 7.32 -4.89 5.07
C GLU A 296 6.61 -3.56 4.75
N MET A 297 7.16 -2.83 3.78
CA MET A 297 6.61 -1.58 3.24
C MET A 297 6.70 -1.62 1.72
N THR A 298 5.58 -1.40 1.05
CA THR A 298 5.47 -1.29 -0.42
C THR A 298 4.87 0.07 -0.76
N ILE A 299 5.55 0.84 -1.60
CA ILE A 299 5.12 2.16 -2.07
C ILE A 299 4.80 2.05 -3.55
N TRP A 300 3.68 2.65 -3.96
CA TRP A 300 3.27 2.81 -5.35
C TRP A 300 3.04 4.29 -5.66
N THR A 301 3.49 4.73 -6.82
CA THR A 301 3.26 6.10 -7.31
C THR A 301 2.48 6.07 -8.62
N ASN A 302 1.84 7.21 -8.95
CA ASN A 302 1.08 7.41 -10.20
C ASN A 302 -0.14 6.48 -10.38
N LEU A 303 -0.68 5.93 -9.28
CA LEU A 303 -1.88 5.09 -9.30
C LEU A 303 -3.11 5.78 -8.72
N HIS A 304 -2.95 6.58 -7.66
CA HIS A 304 -4.09 7.23 -7.02
C HIS A 304 -4.36 8.61 -7.59
N GLU A 305 -5.56 8.79 -8.14
CA GLU A 305 -6.11 10.09 -8.49
C GLU A 305 -7.60 10.18 -8.15
N VAL A 306 -7.95 11.30 -7.53
CA VAL A 306 -9.33 11.66 -7.20
C VAL A 306 -9.69 12.94 -7.95
N TYR A 307 -10.72 12.84 -8.79
CA TYR A 307 -11.26 13.94 -9.56
C TYR A 307 -12.43 14.59 -8.81
N ARG A 308 -12.28 15.85 -8.43
CA ARG A 308 -13.32 16.65 -7.77
C ARG A 308 -13.67 17.84 -8.65
N SER A 309 -14.87 17.86 -9.21
CA SER A 309 -15.39 19.10 -9.81
C SER A 309 -16.06 19.96 -8.73
N THR A 310 -15.99 21.28 -8.83
CA THR A 310 -16.75 22.18 -7.94
C THR A 310 -18.19 22.31 -8.44
N LEU A 311 -19.15 22.47 -7.51
CA LEU A 311 -20.53 22.77 -7.89
C LEU A 311 -20.56 24.19 -8.47
N SER A 312 -20.96 24.34 -9.73
CA SER A 312 -21.14 25.67 -10.31
C SER A 312 -22.04 25.60 -11.55
N ALA A 313 -22.54 26.76 -11.99
CA ALA A 313 -23.31 26.86 -13.22
C ALA A 313 -22.54 26.25 -14.41
N ALA A 314 -23.24 25.74 -15.43
CA ALA A 314 -22.64 25.11 -16.61
C ALA A 314 -21.40 25.82 -17.21
N PRO A 315 -21.30 27.17 -17.28
CA PRO A 315 -20.07 27.82 -17.76
C PRO A 315 -18.87 27.75 -16.79
N ARG A 316 -19.10 27.51 -15.49
CA ARG A 316 -18.09 27.41 -14.43
C ARG A 316 -17.73 25.97 -14.05
N SER A 317 -18.49 24.98 -14.52
CA SER A 317 -18.28 23.54 -14.21
C SER A 317 -16.96 22.96 -14.73
N LYS A 318 -16.13 23.78 -15.39
CA LYS A 318 -14.79 23.46 -15.89
C LYS A 318 -13.75 23.29 -14.77
N GLU A 319 -14.00 23.79 -13.57
CA GLU A 319 -13.06 23.65 -12.45
C GLU A 319 -13.09 22.21 -11.91
N THR A 320 -12.10 21.41 -12.34
CA THR A 320 -11.84 20.08 -11.81
C THR A 320 -10.50 20.07 -11.09
N TRP A 321 -10.55 19.77 -9.81
CA TRP A 321 -9.40 19.56 -8.93
C TRP A 321 -9.00 18.09 -9.05
N ILE A 322 -7.73 17.86 -9.35
CA ILE A 322 -7.16 16.52 -9.44
C ILE A 322 -6.20 16.39 -8.27
N ASN A 323 -6.57 15.56 -7.30
CA ASN A 323 -5.68 15.24 -6.20
C ASN A 323 -5.04 13.90 -6.51
N SER A 324 -3.71 13.88 -6.56
CA SER A 324 -2.92 12.64 -6.71
C SER A 324 -2.14 12.36 -5.44
N SER A 325 -1.91 11.08 -5.16
CA SER A 325 -1.05 10.68 -4.04
C SER A 325 -0.29 9.39 -4.34
N LEU A 326 0.69 9.10 -3.49
CA LEU A 326 1.23 7.74 -3.38
C LEU A 326 0.26 6.84 -2.61
N ILE A 327 0.37 5.55 -2.85
CA ILE A 327 -0.26 4.49 -2.06
C ILE A 327 0.88 3.75 -1.36
N SER A 328 0.82 3.62 -0.04
CA SER A 328 1.75 2.80 0.73
C SER A 328 0.99 1.65 1.38
N LEU A 329 1.48 0.42 1.22
CA LEU A 329 1.03 -0.74 1.96
C LEU A 329 2.13 -1.10 2.94
N GLN A 330 1.83 -1.30 4.21
CA GLN A 330 2.86 -1.65 5.19
C GLN A 330 2.32 -2.50 6.31
N GLY A 331 3.17 -3.30 6.93
CA GLY A 331 2.79 -4.06 8.10
C GLY A 331 3.73 -5.21 8.43
N LEU A 332 3.20 -6.16 9.19
CA LEU A 332 3.93 -7.33 9.65
C LEU A 332 3.78 -8.48 8.65
N SER A 333 4.86 -9.24 8.51
CA SER A 333 4.96 -10.40 7.64
C SER A 333 5.53 -11.58 8.41
N ALA A 334 4.90 -12.75 8.27
CA ALA A 334 5.39 -14.01 8.82
C ALA A 334 5.46 -15.06 7.71
N ARG A 335 6.66 -15.55 7.39
CA ARG A 335 6.92 -16.48 6.29
C ARG A 335 7.49 -17.80 6.79
N GLY A 336 6.96 -18.91 6.27
CA GLY A 336 7.56 -20.22 6.36
C GLY A 336 7.98 -20.70 4.97
N THR A 337 9.23 -21.15 4.85
CA THR A 337 9.81 -21.68 3.61
C THR A 337 10.37 -23.06 3.86
N PHE A 338 10.11 -23.98 2.93
CA PHE A 338 10.67 -25.33 2.90
C PHE A 338 11.45 -25.52 1.61
N ASN A 339 12.60 -26.17 1.71
CA ASN A 339 13.46 -26.53 0.59
C ASN A 339 13.73 -28.04 0.62
N PHE A 340 13.54 -28.74 -0.50
CA PHE A 340 13.69 -30.20 -0.61
C PHE A 340 14.32 -30.62 -1.94
#